data_AF-A0A843L1D0-F1
#
_entry.id   AF-A0A843L1D0-F1
#
_cell.length_a   1.000
_cell.length_b   1.000
_cell.length_c   1.000
_cell.angle_alpha   90.00
_cell.angle_beta   90.00
_cell.angle_gamma   90.00
#
_symmetry.space_group_name_H-M   'P 1'
#
loop_
_entity.id
_entity.type
_entity.pdbx_description
1 polymer ?
#
loop_
_entity_poly.entity_id
_entity_poly.type
_entity_poly.pdbx_seq_one_letter_code
_entity_poly.pdbx_strand_id
1 'polypeptide(L)'
;MELHDDTRNPLTSRERYLSIAVPVLCFGGTALGILLWRAGYIRDPGAFYWGCIAGAILLAYLAWLKPRRDIVSLLAPLYAVLIFLLPLENKPTTLLQLLFGASLTILVVRLNLRFSTPVNRIGEDPMEKYLYDYMHRITPLYRGIDREIAHDVASAVLSFKFGLYPNTISSADQAITRLTGEGPIATLKKALRILRDRATSLEEFEIREYSRETFGEGDDPYLALKLTPEQVENFEDFTLDNSMVLCYAVAYLYSPDDGQMLDEHQNFILQILNPYKELLGL
;
A
#
# COMPACT_ATOMS: atom_id res chain seq x y z
N MET A 1 -17.61 31.10 -13.73
CA MET A 1 -18.20 29.76 -13.79
C MET A 1 -17.41 28.93 -12.78
N GLU A 2 -17.95 28.84 -11.56
CA GLU A 2 -17.28 28.24 -10.42
C GLU A 2 -17.12 26.74 -10.66
N LEU A 3 -15.88 26.29 -10.85
CA LEU A 3 -15.52 24.88 -10.81
C LEU A 3 -15.70 24.41 -9.37
N HIS A 4 -16.78 23.68 -9.15
CA HIS A 4 -17.05 22.97 -7.91
C HIS A 4 -15.93 21.95 -7.70
N ASP A 5 -15.04 22.24 -6.74
CA ASP A 5 -14.05 21.32 -6.19
C ASP A 5 -14.79 20.22 -5.41
N ASP A 6 -15.25 19.20 -6.13
CA ASP A 6 -15.98 18.05 -5.57
C ASP A 6 -15.04 16.85 -5.27
N THR A 7 -13.75 17.12 -5.06
CA THR A 7 -12.71 16.07 -4.87
C THR A 7 -12.30 15.84 -3.41
N ARG A 8 -13.14 16.23 -2.43
CA ARG A 8 -12.78 16.17 -0.99
C ARG A 8 -13.72 15.39 -0.08
N ASN A 9 -14.49 14.41 -0.56
CA ASN A 9 -15.22 13.51 0.34
C ASN A 9 -15.07 12.03 -0.03
N PRO A 10 -14.12 11.29 0.56
CA PRO A 10 -14.01 9.84 0.39
C PRO A 10 -15.08 9.05 1.18
N LEU A 11 -16.09 9.71 1.73
CA LEU A 11 -17.13 9.09 2.57
C LEU A 11 -18.47 9.19 1.87
N THR A 12 -19.13 8.05 1.66
CA THR A 12 -20.51 8.02 1.16
C THR A 12 -21.41 8.79 2.15
N SER A 13 -22.47 9.48 1.69
CA SER A 13 -23.34 10.28 2.56
C SER A 13 -23.80 9.53 3.81
N ARG A 14 -24.12 8.23 3.68
CA ARG A 14 -24.47 7.33 4.80
C ARG A 14 -23.34 7.17 5.82
N GLU A 15 -22.10 7.00 5.38
CA GLU A 15 -20.93 6.85 6.26
C GLU A 15 -20.61 8.13 7.03
N ARG A 16 -20.82 9.29 6.39
CA ARG A 16 -20.66 10.60 7.03
C ARG A 16 -21.68 10.80 8.15
N TYR A 17 -22.96 10.45 7.89
CA TYR A 17 -24.00 10.46 8.92
C TYR A 17 -23.68 9.50 10.07
N LEU A 18 -23.27 8.27 9.77
CA LEU A 18 -22.88 7.28 10.77
C LEU A 18 -21.66 7.72 11.60
N SER A 19 -20.68 8.36 10.97
CA SER A 19 -19.47 8.87 11.63
C SER A 19 -19.78 9.99 12.62
N ILE A 20 -20.72 10.88 12.29
CA ILE A 20 -21.17 11.96 13.18
C ILE A 20 -22.09 11.40 14.27
N ALA A 21 -22.88 10.36 13.96
CA ALA A 21 -23.77 9.72 14.92
C ALA A 21 -23.02 9.08 16.09
N VAL A 22 -21.82 8.52 15.90
CA VAL A 22 -21.02 7.92 16.98
C VAL A 22 -20.72 8.90 18.14
N PRO A 23 -20.07 10.06 17.92
CA PRO A 23 -19.83 11.03 18.99
C PRO A 23 -21.13 11.64 19.51
N VAL A 24 -22.13 11.88 18.65
CA VAL A 24 -23.44 12.41 19.07
C VAL A 24 -24.15 11.46 20.04
N LEU A 25 -24.09 10.14 19.81
CA LEU A 25 -24.66 9.16 20.73
C LEU A 25 -23.92 9.11 22.07
N CYS A 26 -22.58 9.21 22.06
CA CYS A 26 -21.78 9.17 23.28
C CYS A 26 -21.98 10.42 24.13
N PHE A 27 -21.76 11.60 23.56
CA PHE A 27 -21.89 12.87 24.29
C PHE A 27 -23.36 13.23 24.53
N GLY A 28 -24.24 12.95 23.58
CA GLY A 28 -25.68 13.18 23.73
C GLY A 28 -26.31 12.26 24.78
N GLY A 29 -25.92 10.99 24.83
CA GLY A 29 -26.35 10.07 25.90
C GLY A 29 -25.88 10.53 27.28
N THR A 30 -24.62 10.96 27.39
CA THR A 30 -24.07 11.50 28.65
C THR A 30 -24.80 12.78 29.07
N ALA A 31 -25.03 13.71 28.16
CA ALA A 31 -25.76 14.96 28.41
C ALA A 31 -27.21 14.70 28.81
N LEU A 32 -27.88 13.75 28.16
CA LEU A 32 -29.24 13.32 28.52
C LEU A 32 -29.27 12.71 29.94
N GLY A 33 -28.28 11.91 30.30
CA GLY A 33 -28.13 11.37 31.66
C GLY A 33 -28.01 12.48 32.72
N ILE A 34 -27.24 13.53 32.44
CA ILE A 34 -27.10 14.71 33.33
C ILE A 34 -28.43 15.47 33.44
N LEU A 35 -29.15 15.66 32.32
CA LEU A 35 -30.45 16.34 32.31
C LEU A 35 -31.51 15.56 33.10
N LEU A 36 -31.56 14.23 32.93
CA LEU A 36 -32.48 13.36 33.67
C LEU A 36 -32.17 13.32 35.17
N TRP A 37 -30.89 13.38 35.54
CA TRP A 37 -30.48 13.56 36.93
C TRP A 37 -30.95 14.91 37.50
N ARG A 38 -30.73 16.01 36.75
CA ARG A 38 -31.18 17.35 37.16
C ARG A 38 -32.71 17.46 37.29
N ALA A 39 -33.45 16.71 36.49
CA ALA A 39 -34.91 16.62 36.55
C ALA A 39 -35.43 15.64 37.62
N GLY A 40 -34.54 14.93 38.34
CA GLY A 40 -34.90 14.03 39.44
C GLY A 40 -35.37 12.64 39.03
N TYR A 41 -35.31 12.28 37.75
CA TYR A 41 -35.73 10.95 37.25
C TYR A 41 -34.69 9.85 37.52
N ILE A 42 -33.41 10.20 37.64
CA ILE A 42 -32.30 9.25 37.83
C ILE A 42 -31.50 9.65 39.08
N ARG A 43 -31.08 8.66 39.87
CA ARG A 43 -30.29 8.86 41.11
C ARG A 43 -28.82 9.19 40.86
N ASP A 44 -28.24 8.63 39.80
CA ASP A 44 -26.83 8.80 39.44
C ASP A 44 -26.67 8.90 37.91
N PRO A 45 -26.17 10.02 37.35
CA PRO A 45 -25.94 10.15 35.92
C PRO A 45 -24.87 9.18 35.39
N GLY A 46 -23.95 8.71 36.25
CA GLY A 46 -22.92 7.73 35.90
C GLY A 46 -23.49 6.35 35.49
N ALA A 47 -24.70 6.02 35.95
CA ALA A 47 -25.37 4.78 35.59
C ALA A 47 -25.98 4.79 34.16
N PHE A 48 -26.06 5.95 33.51
CA PHE A 48 -26.67 6.11 32.18
C PHE A 48 -25.63 6.01 31.05
N TYR A 49 -24.93 4.87 30.95
CA TYR A 49 -23.85 4.66 29.97
C TYR A 49 -24.32 4.12 28.60
N TRP A 50 -25.63 3.96 28.40
CA TRP A 50 -26.20 3.36 27.18
C TRP A 50 -25.83 4.08 25.89
N GLY A 51 -25.62 5.41 25.94
CA GLY A 51 -25.12 6.18 24.79
C GLY A 51 -23.72 5.77 24.34
N CYS A 52 -22.84 5.42 25.28
CA CYS A 52 -21.49 4.94 25.00
C CYS A 52 -21.51 3.52 24.39
N ILE A 53 -22.38 2.63 24.88
CA ILE A 53 -22.54 1.29 24.32
C ILE A 53 -23.08 1.37 22.88
N ALA A 54 -24.12 2.16 22.66
CA ALA A 54 -24.69 2.36 21.32
C ALA A 54 -23.65 2.96 20.35
N GLY A 55 -22.88 3.95 20.80
CA GLY A 55 -21.78 4.53 20.02
C GLY A 55 -20.69 3.52 19.68
N ALA A 56 -20.31 2.64 20.61
CA ALA A 56 -19.31 1.59 20.38
C ALA A 56 -19.79 0.54 19.37
N ILE A 57 -21.05 0.10 19.45
CA ILE A 57 -21.65 -0.81 18.48
C ILE A 57 -21.71 -0.16 17.10
N LEU A 58 -22.11 1.11 17.03
CA LEU A 58 -22.18 1.85 15.78
C LEU A 58 -20.79 2.02 15.14
N LEU A 59 -19.76 2.28 15.94
CA LEU A 59 -18.37 2.35 15.48
C LEU A 59 -17.90 0.99 14.92
N ALA A 60 -18.19 -0.11 15.61
CA ALA A 60 -17.83 -1.44 15.12
C ALA A 60 -18.54 -1.78 13.81
N TYR A 61 -19.81 -1.39 13.68
CA TYR A 61 -20.54 -1.52 12.41
C TYR A 61 -19.89 -0.70 11.30
N LEU A 62 -19.47 0.53 11.57
CA LEU A 62 -18.76 1.38 10.61
C LEU A 62 -17.41 0.77 10.21
N ALA A 63 -16.67 0.22 11.17
CA ALA A 63 -15.39 -0.46 10.94
C ALA A 63 -15.55 -1.74 10.10
N TRP A 64 -16.70 -2.42 10.19
CA TRP A 64 -17.01 -3.59 9.38
C TRP A 64 -17.27 -3.25 7.91
N LEU A 65 -17.86 -2.08 7.63
CA LEU A 65 -18.17 -1.63 6.28
C LEU A 65 -16.93 -1.14 5.51
N LYS A 66 -15.84 -0.79 6.21
CA LYS A 66 -14.63 -0.25 5.59
C LYS A 66 -13.79 -1.36 4.92
N PRO A 67 -13.11 -1.07 3.79
CA PRO A 67 -12.31 -2.06 3.06
C PRO A 67 -11.19 -2.67 3.91
N ARG A 68 -10.57 -1.85 4.76
CA ARG A 68 -9.56 -2.28 5.74
C ARG A 68 -10.19 -2.29 7.13
N ARG A 69 -10.27 -3.49 7.72
CA ARG A 69 -10.87 -3.72 9.04
C ARG A 69 -9.94 -3.21 10.15
N ASP A 70 -10.32 -2.11 10.79
CA ASP A 70 -9.64 -1.65 12.01
C ASP A 70 -10.05 -2.53 13.20
N ILE A 71 -9.15 -3.43 13.60
CA ILE A 71 -9.37 -4.37 14.71
C ILE A 71 -9.73 -3.63 16.00
N VAL A 72 -9.12 -2.46 16.24
CA VAL A 72 -9.36 -1.69 17.48
C VAL A 72 -10.79 -1.17 17.52
N SER A 73 -11.28 -0.63 16.41
CA SER A 73 -12.65 -0.14 16.27
C SER A 73 -13.69 -1.26 16.28
N LEU A 74 -13.36 -2.44 15.74
CA LEU A 74 -14.20 -3.64 15.81
C LEU A 74 -14.37 -4.17 17.23
N LEU A 75 -13.34 -4.03 18.07
CA LEU A 75 -13.37 -4.45 19.49
C LEU A 75 -13.97 -3.38 20.42
N ALA A 76 -14.35 -2.20 19.91
CA ALA A 76 -14.99 -1.15 20.71
C ALA A 76 -16.18 -1.63 21.58
N PRO A 77 -17.10 -2.51 21.08
CA PRO A 77 -18.20 -3.04 21.89
C PRO A 77 -17.70 -3.91 23.05
N LEU A 78 -16.63 -4.69 22.84
CA LEU A 78 -16.02 -5.49 23.90
C LEU A 78 -15.47 -4.59 25.00
N TYR A 79 -14.75 -3.51 24.65
CA TYR A 79 -14.27 -2.54 25.64
C TYR A 79 -15.43 -1.86 26.38
N ALA A 80 -16.53 -1.53 25.71
CA ALA A 80 -17.71 -0.98 26.35
C ALA A 80 -18.31 -1.95 27.39
N VAL A 81 -18.35 -3.25 27.07
CA VAL A 81 -18.80 -4.29 28.02
C VAL A 81 -17.87 -4.39 29.22
N LEU A 82 -16.55 -4.44 28.98
CA LEU A 82 -15.56 -4.53 30.06
C LEU A 82 -15.61 -3.32 31.01
N ILE A 83 -15.83 -2.12 30.47
CA ILE A 83 -15.79 -0.87 31.22
C ILE A 83 -17.11 -0.60 31.96
N PHE A 84 -18.26 -0.89 31.34
CA PHE A 84 -19.57 -0.47 31.86
C PHE A 84 -20.43 -1.61 32.42
N LEU A 85 -20.30 -2.84 31.90
CA LEU A 85 -21.12 -4.00 32.29
C LEU A 85 -20.42 -4.93 33.29
N LEU A 86 -19.08 -4.95 33.29
CA LEU A 86 -18.26 -5.70 34.25
C LEU A 86 -17.49 -4.75 35.18
N PRO A 87 -18.17 -4.00 36.08
CA PRO A 87 -17.47 -3.18 37.05
C PRO A 87 -16.70 -4.08 38.03
N LEU A 88 -15.38 -4.12 37.88
CA LEU A 88 -14.50 -4.93 38.74
C LEU A 88 -14.52 -4.46 40.21
N GLU A 89 -14.58 -3.14 40.46
CA GLU A 89 -14.63 -2.56 41.81
C GLU A 89 -15.36 -1.21 41.92
N ASN A 90 -15.38 -0.39 40.85
CA ASN A 90 -15.92 0.97 40.86
C ASN A 90 -17.15 1.13 39.96
N LYS A 91 -18.12 1.94 40.40
CA LYS A 91 -19.27 2.31 39.57
C LYS A 91 -18.84 3.23 38.42
N PRO A 92 -19.44 3.10 37.22
CA PRO A 92 -19.15 3.99 36.12
C PRO A 92 -19.49 5.43 36.48
N THR A 93 -18.53 6.35 36.29
CA THR A 93 -18.72 7.77 36.55
C THR A 93 -18.99 8.54 35.26
N THR A 94 -19.60 9.72 35.37
CA THR A 94 -19.80 10.61 34.23
C THR A 94 -18.48 10.99 33.55
N LEU A 95 -17.39 11.12 34.32
CA LEU A 95 -16.06 11.37 33.77
C LEU A 95 -15.58 10.22 32.88
N LEU A 96 -15.80 8.98 33.32
CA LEU A 96 -15.45 7.78 32.54
C LEU A 96 -16.22 7.72 31.21
N GLN A 97 -17.52 8.07 31.23
CA GLN A 97 -18.33 8.16 30.01
C GLN A 97 -17.78 9.21 29.03
N LEU A 98 -17.38 10.39 29.52
CA LEU A 98 -16.79 11.45 28.68
C LEU A 98 -15.45 11.02 28.07
N LEU A 99 -14.57 10.40 28.85
CA LEU A 99 -13.29 9.90 28.37
C LEU A 99 -13.48 8.78 27.33
N PHE A 100 -14.43 7.88 27.57
CA PHE A 100 -14.78 6.84 26.61
C PHE A 100 -15.35 7.43 25.31
N GLY A 101 -16.25 8.41 25.38
CA GLY A 101 -16.77 9.11 24.21
C GLY A 101 -15.68 9.85 23.41
N ALA A 102 -14.73 10.48 24.10
CA ALA A 102 -13.56 11.09 23.46
C ALA A 102 -12.70 10.04 22.73
N SER A 103 -12.48 8.87 23.36
CA SER A 103 -11.73 7.77 22.74
C SER A 103 -12.41 7.24 21.47
N LEU A 104 -13.75 7.07 21.48
CA LEU A 104 -14.51 6.67 20.30
C LEU A 104 -14.44 7.72 19.19
N THR A 105 -14.45 9.00 19.54
CA THR A 105 -14.32 10.10 18.56
C THR A 105 -12.97 10.04 17.85
N ILE A 106 -11.89 9.82 18.60
CA ILE A 106 -10.54 9.63 18.04
C ILE A 106 -10.52 8.40 17.11
N LEU A 107 -11.13 7.29 17.51
CA LEU A 107 -11.23 6.09 16.70
C LEU A 107 -12.01 6.32 15.41
N VAL A 108 -13.14 7.05 15.44
CA VAL A 108 -13.89 7.45 14.23
C VAL A 108 -13.03 8.28 13.28
N VAL A 109 -12.31 9.28 13.80
CA VAL A 109 -11.43 10.13 12.99
C VAL A 109 -10.32 9.28 12.35
N ARG A 110 -9.67 8.42 13.15
CA ARG A 110 -8.65 7.49 12.66
C ARG A 110 -9.20 6.52 11.62
N LEU A 111 -10.39 5.99 11.84
CA LEU A 111 -11.09 5.09 10.92
C LEU A 111 -11.29 5.78 9.57
N ASN A 112 -11.78 7.01 9.61
CA ASN A 112 -12.06 7.77 8.41
C ASN A 112 -10.79 8.21 7.66
N LEU A 113 -9.75 8.67 8.37
CA LEU A 113 -8.51 9.14 7.74
C LEU A 113 -7.63 8.00 7.19
N ARG A 114 -7.52 6.88 7.92
CA ARG A 114 -6.54 5.83 7.62
C ARG A 114 -7.12 4.64 6.83
N PHE A 115 -8.43 4.42 6.93
CA PHE A 115 -9.07 3.22 6.38
C PHE A 115 -10.21 3.53 5.40
N SER A 116 -10.49 4.80 5.09
CA SER A 116 -11.39 5.18 3.99
C SER A 116 -10.68 5.42 2.66
N THR A 117 -9.35 5.36 2.62
CA THR A 117 -8.66 5.25 1.33
C THR A 117 -9.01 3.88 0.75
N PRO A 118 -9.69 3.84 -0.42
CA PRO A 118 -9.92 2.56 -1.07
C PRO A 118 -8.54 1.92 -1.29
N VAL A 119 -8.42 0.65 -0.89
CA VAL A 119 -7.37 -0.19 -1.45
C VAL A 119 -7.74 -0.25 -2.93
N ASN A 120 -6.93 0.38 -3.80
CA ASN A 120 -7.07 0.22 -5.24
C ASN A 120 -7.22 -1.27 -5.48
N ARG A 121 -8.38 -1.67 -6.01
CA ARG A 121 -8.59 -3.06 -6.38
C ARG A 121 -7.55 -3.36 -7.44
N ILE A 122 -6.84 -4.47 -7.28
CA ILE A 122 -5.91 -5.00 -8.27
C ILE A 122 -6.59 -4.92 -9.63
N GLY A 123 -6.12 -4.01 -10.50
CA GLY A 123 -6.64 -3.78 -11.86
C GLY A 123 -7.56 -2.57 -12.11
N GLU A 124 -7.83 -1.69 -11.14
CA GLU A 124 -8.45 -0.37 -11.41
C GLU A 124 -7.41 0.71 -11.77
N ASP A 125 -6.15 0.55 -11.34
CA ASP A 125 -5.07 1.42 -11.76
C ASP A 125 -4.61 1.04 -13.19
N PRO A 126 -4.71 1.94 -14.18
CA PRO A 126 -4.27 1.66 -15.54
C PRO A 126 -2.80 1.21 -15.60
N MET A 127 -1.97 1.62 -14.65
CA MET A 127 -0.55 1.25 -14.61
C MET A 127 -0.28 -0.12 -14.03
N GLU A 128 -1.09 -0.52 -13.04
CA GLU A 128 -1.06 -1.89 -12.55
C GLU A 128 -1.51 -2.87 -13.63
N LYS A 129 -2.58 -2.54 -14.37
CA LYS A 129 -3.01 -3.32 -15.53
C LYS A 129 -1.92 -3.42 -16.59
N TYR A 130 -1.25 -2.31 -16.91
CA TYR A 130 -0.13 -2.30 -17.85
C TYR A 130 1.00 -3.24 -17.45
N LEU A 131 1.38 -3.25 -16.17
CA LEU A 131 2.40 -4.15 -15.63
C LEU A 131 1.97 -5.62 -15.78
N TYR A 132 0.72 -5.97 -15.47
CA TYR A 132 0.23 -7.34 -15.65
C TYR A 132 0.18 -7.76 -17.11
N ASP A 133 -0.28 -6.88 -18.02
CA ASP A 133 -0.28 -7.14 -19.46
C ASP A 133 1.15 -7.38 -19.99
N TYR A 134 2.11 -6.60 -19.49
CA TYR A 134 3.53 -6.81 -19.76
C TYR A 134 4.06 -8.15 -19.26
N MET A 135 3.78 -8.50 -18.00
CA MET A 135 4.20 -9.78 -17.40
C MET A 135 3.61 -10.97 -18.15
N HIS A 136 2.34 -10.87 -18.56
CA HIS A 136 1.69 -11.89 -19.37
C HIS A 136 2.37 -12.06 -20.73
N ARG A 137 2.76 -10.96 -21.37
CA ARG A 137 3.48 -10.96 -22.66
C ARG A 137 4.83 -11.66 -22.56
N ILE A 138 5.61 -11.41 -21.51
CA ILE A 138 6.96 -11.99 -21.39
C ILE A 138 6.97 -13.40 -20.78
N THR A 139 5.88 -13.82 -20.13
CA THR A 139 5.74 -15.16 -19.52
C THR A 139 6.26 -16.28 -20.43
N PRO A 140 5.79 -16.47 -21.69
CA PRO A 140 6.26 -17.59 -22.52
C PRO A 140 7.76 -17.54 -22.85
N LEU A 141 8.39 -16.37 -22.79
CA LEU A 141 9.79 -16.16 -23.21
C LEU A 141 10.80 -16.64 -22.15
N TYR A 142 10.37 -16.70 -20.89
CA TYR A 142 11.24 -16.98 -19.75
C TYR A 142 10.92 -18.31 -19.03
N ARG A 143 10.07 -19.17 -19.61
CA ARG A 143 9.61 -20.44 -19.00
C ARG A 143 10.73 -21.41 -18.60
N GLY A 144 11.91 -21.28 -19.21
CA GLY A 144 13.06 -22.14 -18.95
C GLY A 144 14.00 -21.64 -17.86
N ILE A 145 13.70 -20.53 -17.17
CA ILE A 145 14.54 -20.00 -16.11
C ILE A 145 14.48 -20.92 -14.88
N ASP A 146 15.66 -21.25 -14.36
CA ASP A 146 15.81 -21.98 -13.10
C ASP A 146 15.34 -21.12 -11.92
N ARG A 147 14.72 -21.76 -10.93
CA ARG A 147 14.25 -21.13 -9.70
C ARG A 147 15.37 -20.44 -8.94
N GLU A 148 16.58 -21.01 -8.93
CA GLU A 148 17.73 -20.37 -8.27
C GLU A 148 18.09 -19.04 -8.95
N ILE A 149 18.09 -19.00 -10.28
CA ILE A 149 18.36 -17.78 -11.04
C ILE A 149 17.27 -16.74 -10.78
N ALA A 150 16.01 -17.16 -10.75
CA ALA A 150 14.89 -16.26 -10.45
C ALA A 150 14.97 -15.70 -9.02
N HIS A 151 15.42 -16.50 -8.05
CA HIS A 151 15.65 -16.06 -6.68
C HIS A 151 16.78 -15.02 -6.60
N ASP A 152 17.89 -15.23 -7.31
CA ASP A 152 18.96 -14.24 -7.36
C ASP A 152 18.48 -12.91 -7.98
N VAL A 153 17.66 -12.98 -9.03
CA VAL A 153 17.06 -11.79 -9.67
C VAL A 153 16.12 -11.07 -8.70
N ALA A 154 15.27 -11.80 -7.97
CA ALA A 154 14.40 -11.25 -6.94
C ALA A 154 15.20 -10.55 -5.84
N SER A 155 16.24 -11.22 -5.35
CA SER A 155 17.14 -10.71 -4.32
C SER A 155 17.85 -9.43 -4.76
N ALA A 156 18.28 -9.35 -6.02
CA ALA A 156 18.87 -8.13 -6.58
C ALA A 156 17.88 -6.96 -6.60
N VAL A 157 16.66 -7.18 -7.10
CA VAL A 157 15.62 -6.13 -7.18
C VAL A 157 15.21 -5.63 -5.80
N LEU A 158 14.96 -6.54 -4.86
CA LEU A 158 14.54 -6.19 -3.50
C LEU A 158 15.67 -5.49 -2.74
N SER A 159 16.91 -5.98 -2.84
CA SER A 159 18.07 -5.35 -2.21
C SER A 159 18.28 -3.93 -2.74
N PHE A 160 18.12 -3.72 -4.04
CA PHE A 160 18.26 -2.40 -4.65
C PHE A 160 17.22 -1.42 -4.11
N LYS A 161 15.95 -1.87 -4.04
CA LYS A 161 14.86 -1.10 -3.46
C LYS A 161 15.16 -0.67 -2.01
N PHE A 162 15.75 -1.55 -1.21
CA PHE A 162 16.07 -1.25 0.19
C PHE A 162 17.37 -0.47 0.38
N GLY A 163 18.07 -0.11 -0.70
CA GLY A 163 19.37 0.57 -0.63
C GLY A 163 20.50 -0.34 -0.13
N LEU A 164 20.33 -1.67 -0.18
CA LEU A 164 21.35 -2.65 0.18
C LEU A 164 22.23 -2.95 -1.04
N TYR A 165 22.94 -1.96 -1.55
CA TYR A 165 23.69 -2.05 -2.81
C TYR A 165 24.71 -3.19 -2.87
N PRO A 166 25.49 -3.51 -1.81
CA PRO A 166 26.39 -4.67 -1.84
C PRO A 166 25.66 -6.00 -2.10
N ASN A 167 24.46 -6.16 -1.54
CA ASN A 167 23.64 -7.35 -1.75
C ASN A 167 23.06 -7.40 -3.16
N THR A 168 22.69 -6.24 -3.71
CA THR A 168 22.28 -6.11 -5.11
C THR A 168 23.40 -6.57 -6.04
N ILE A 169 24.63 -6.06 -5.83
CA ILE A 169 25.79 -6.39 -6.65
C ILE A 169 26.06 -7.90 -6.60
N SER A 170 26.13 -8.47 -5.40
CA SER A 170 26.39 -9.90 -5.21
C SER A 170 25.32 -10.79 -5.87
N SER A 171 24.04 -10.48 -5.66
CA SER A 171 22.94 -11.27 -6.23
C SER A 171 22.88 -11.13 -7.75
N ALA A 172 23.11 -9.92 -8.29
CA ALA A 172 23.17 -9.70 -9.73
C ALA A 172 24.32 -10.47 -10.37
N ASP A 173 25.52 -10.48 -9.78
CA ASP A 173 26.67 -11.23 -10.32
C ASP A 173 26.44 -12.76 -10.31
N GLN A 174 25.77 -13.29 -9.28
CA GLN A 174 25.37 -14.70 -9.24
C GLN A 174 24.40 -15.04 -10.37
N ALA A 175 23.35 -14.23 -10.57
CA ALA A 175 22.40 -14.40 -11.66
C ALA A 175 23.09 -14.30 -13.04
N ILE A 176 23.93 -13.29 -13.25
CA ILE A 176 24.65 -13.04 -14.51
C ILE A 176 25.57 -14.22 -14.89
N THR A 177 26.21 -14.85 -13.89
CA THR A 177 27.11 -15.98 -14.09
C THR A 177 26.36 -17.23 -14.51
N ARG A 178 25.17 -17.47 -13.96
CA ARG A 178 24.31 -18.62 -14.26
C ARG A 178 23.55 -18.45 -15.59
N LEU A 179 23.22 -17.22 -15.99
CA LEU A 179 22.54 -16.92 -17.25
C LEU A 179 23.44 -17.20 -18.46
N THR A 180 23.16 -18.32 -19.13
CA THR A 180 23.80 -18.76 -20.38
C THR A 180 22.73 -18.98 -21.45
N GLY A 181 22.60 -18.01 -22.37
CA GLY A 181 21.60 -18.07 -23.44
C GLY A 181 21.55 -16.81 -24.27
N GLU A 182 20.78 -16.86 -25.37
CA GLU A 182 20.58 -15.77 -26.31
C GLU A 182 19.14 -15.22 -26.22
N GLY A 183 18.85 -14.14 -26.96
CA GLY A 183 17.53 -13.51 -27.00
C GLY A 183 17.05 -13.03 -25.62
N PRO A 184 15.92 -13.51 -25.08
CA PRO A 184 15.35 -13.03 -23.82
C PRO A 184 16.32 -13.16 -22.63
N ILE A 185 17.11 -14.23 -22.60
CA ILE A 185 18.11 -14.48 -21.55
C ILE A 185 19.25 -13.46 -21.63
N ALA A 186 19.67 -13.09 -22.85
CA ALA A 186 20.68 -12.07 -23.05
C ALA A 186 20.17 -10.68 -22.63
N THR A 187 18.91 -10.36 -22.93
CA THR A 187 18.29 -9.09 -22.51
C THR A 187 18.16 -9.00 -20.98
N LEU A 188 17.77 -10.09 -20.31
CA LEU A 188 17.75 -10.15 -18.84
C LEU A 188 19.16 -9.98 -18.25
N LYS A 189 20.17 -10.58 -18.88
CA LYS A 189 21.57 -10.42 -18.47
C LYS A 189 22.05 -8.97 -18.60
N LYS A 190 21.65 -8.25 -19.65
CA LYS A 190 21.90 -6.81 -19.79
C LYS A 190 21.21 -6.01 -18.69
N ALA A 191 19.93 -6.29 -18.42
CA ALA A 191 19.18 -5.62 -17.35
C ALA A 191 19.84 -5.78 -15.98
N LEU A 192 20.31 -6.99 -15.65
CA LEU A 192 21.05 -7.24 -14.41
C LEU A 192 22.39 -6.49 -14.36
N ARG A 193 23.10 -6.36 -15.48
CA ARG A 193 24.35 -5.57 -15.54
C ARG A 193 24.08 -4.09 -15.30
N ILE A 194 23.05 -3.53 -15.93
CA ILE A 194 22.65 -2.13 -15.74
C ILE A 194 22.31 -1.88 -14.27
N LEU A 195 21.52 -2.78 -13.66
CA LEU A 195 21.16 -2.70 -12.25
C LEU A 195 22.39 -2.79 -11.32
N ARG A 196 23.28 -3.75 -11.60
CA ARG A 196 24.52 -3.95 -10.83
C ARG A 196 25.42 -2.73 -10.91
N ASP A 197 25.69 -2.23 -12.12
CA ASP A 197 26.58 -1.08 -12.32
C ASP A 197 26.03 0.15 -11.60
N ARG A 198 24.70 0.35 -11.65
CA ARG A 198 24.05 1.41 -10.88
C ARG A 198 24.22 1.23 -9.37
N ALA A 199 24.07 0.01 -8.86
CA ALA A 199 24.29 -0.28 -7.46
C ALA A 199 25.74 -0.03 -7.04
N THR A 200 26.71 -0.37 -7.89
CA THR A 200 28.14 -0.09 -7.67
C THR A 200 28.39 1.42 -7.55
N SER A 201 27.92 2.22 -8.51
CA SER A 201 28.12 3.67 -8.45
C SER A 201 27.47 4.32 -7.22
N LEU A 202 26.31 3.81 -6.79
CA LEU A 202 25.63 4.28 -5.57
C LEU A 202 26.40 3.90 -4.29
N GLU A 203 27.02 2.72 -4.26
CA GLU A 203 27.87 2.27 -3.14
C GLU A 203 29.16 3.08 -3.04
N GLU A 204 29.76 3.44 -4.17
CA GLU A 204 30.98 4.24 -4.25
C GLU A 204 30.72 5.75 -4.04
N PHE A 205 29.46 6.13 -3.75
CA PHE A 205 28.98 7.52 -3.63
C PHE A 205 29.26 8.37 -4.88
N GLU A 206 29.41 7.75 -6.03
CA GLU A 206 29.65 8.43 -7.28
C GLU A 206 28.37 9.07 -7.81
N ILE A 207 28.43 10.38 -8.04
CA ILE A 207 27.30 11.14 -8.56
C ILE A 207 27.20 10.86 -10.07
N ARG A 208 26.20 10.06 -10.44
CA ARG A 208 25.74 9.86 -11.83
C ARG A 208 26.74 9.16 -12.77
N GLU A 209 27.47 8.16 -12.28
CA GLU A 209 27.96 7.13 -13.19
C GLU A 209 26.81 6.15 -13.50
N TYR A 210 26.55 5.97 -14.79
CA TYR A 210 25.56 5.04 -15.33
C TYR A 210 26.28 3.94 -16.11
N SER A 211 25.61 2.79 -16.25
CA SER A 211 26.18 1.65 -16.98
C SER A 211 26.52 2.03 -18.42
N ARG A 212 27.64 1.49 -18.93
CA ARG A 212 27.97 1.55 -20.36
C ARG A 212 27.09 0.62 -21.20
N GLU A 213 26.42 -0.33 -20.55
CA GLU A 213 25.50 -1.25 -21.19
C GLU A 213 24.14 -0.58 -21.41
N THR A 214 23.59 -0.73 -22.60
CA THR A 214 22.28 -0.19 -22.98
C THR A 214 21.49 -1.23 -23.78
N PHE A 215 20.18 -1.04 -23.88
CA PHE A 215 19.33 -1.85 -24.73
C PHE A 215 19.41 -1.38 -26.18
N GLY A 216 19.39 -2.33 -27.12
CA GLY A 216 19.30 -2.04 -28.56
C GLY A 216 17.96 -2.49 -29.14
N GLU A 217 17.76 -2.27 -30.45
CA GLU A 217 16.50 -2.59 -31.16
C GLU A 217 16.10 -4.08 -31.04
N GLY A 218 17.06 -4.99 -30.86
CA GLY A 218 16.81 -6.41 -30.65
C GLY A 218 16.20 -6.75 -29.27
N ASP A 219 16.27 -5.82 -28.31
CA ASP A 219 15.77 -6.00 -26.94
C ASP A 219 14.31 -5.52 -26.78
N ASP A 220 13.82 -4.67 -27.69
CA ASP A 220 12.46 -4.07 -27.68
C ASP A 220 11.30 -5.06 -27.46
N PRO A 221 11.33 -6.31 -27.97
CA PRO A 221 10.27 -7.27 -27.69
C PRO A 221 10.11 -7.60 -26.19
N TYR A 222 11.20 -7.50 -25.42
CA TYR A 222 11.27 -7.93 -24.02
C TYR A 222 11.07 -6.79 -23.01
N LEU A 223 11.25 -5.54 -23.43
CA LEU A 223 11.17 -4.37 -22.57
C LEU A 223 9.72 -3.97 -22.26
N ALA A 224 9.51 -3.35 -21.09
CA ALA A 224 8.21 -2.87 -20.67
C ALA A 224 7.87 -1.54 -21.35
N LEU A 225 8.77 -0.55 -21.30
CA LEU A 225 8.57 0.77 -21.85
C LEU A 225 9.11 0.82 -23.28
N LYS A 226 8.25 1.20 -24.23
CA LYS A 226 8.57 1.33 -25.65
C LYS A 226 8.32 2.77 -26.09
N LEU A 227 9.21 3.66 -25.70
CA LEU A 227 9.17 5.07 -26.05
C LEU A 227 10.17 5.36 -27.15
N THR A 228 9.85 6.30 -28.04
CA THR A 228 10.81 6.73 -29.05
C THR A 228 11.89 7.60 -28.39
N PRO A 229 13.13 7.65 -28.93
CA PRO A 229 14.21 8.43 -28.34
C PRO A 229 13.87 9.91 -28.13
N GLU A 230 12.96 10.46 -28.94
CA GLU A 230 12.52 11.86 -28.84
C GLU A 230 11.57 12.12 -27.66
N GLN A 231 10.95 11.08 -27.11
CA GLN A 231 10.03 11.17 -25.96
C GLN A 231 10.76 10.99 -24.62
N VAL A 232 12.04 10.62 -24.65
CA VAL A 232 12.82 10.26 -23.45
C VAL A 232 13.63 11.47 -23.00
N GLU A 233 13.30 12.02 -21.83
CA GLU A 233 14.04 13.14 -21.24
C GLU A 233 15.46 12.74 -20.80
N ASN A 234 15.59 11.58 -20.13
CA ASN A 234 16.87 11.02 -19.73
C ASN A 234 16.97 9.55 -20.13
N PHE A 235 17.84 9.26 -21.11
CA PHE A 235 18.04 7.92 -21.65
C PHE A 235 18.63 6.94 -20.62
N GLU A 236 19.45 7.43 -19.69
CA GLU A 236 20.11 6.59 -18.69
C GLU A 236 19.12 6.13 -17.61
N ASP A 237 18.27 7.04 -17.12
CA ASP A 237 17.20 6.72 -16.18
C ASP A 237 16.16 5.79 -16.83
N PHE A 238 15.78 6.06 -18.08
CA PHE A 238 14.88 5.20 -18.86
C PHE A 238 15.42 3.77 -19.02
N THR A 239 16.73 3.63 -19.26
CA THR A 239 17.40 2.34 -19.39
C THR A 239 17.42 1.59 -18.06
N LEU A 240 17.65 2.28 -16.94
CA LEU A 240 17.57 1.70 -15.61
C LEU A 240 16.14 1.26 -15.25
N ASP A 241 15.15 2.10 -15.54
CA ASP A 241 13.74 1.81 -15.26
C ASP A 241 13.27 0.57 -16.02
N ASN A 242 13.57 0.48 -17.32
CA ASN A 242 13.29 -0.71 -18.11
C ASN A 242 13.99 -1.96 -17.56
N SER A 243 15.24 -1.82 -17.10
CA SER A 243 15.99 -2.91 -16.48
C SER A 243 15.32 -3.41 -15.20
N MET A 244 14.90 -2.47 -14.33
CA MET A 244 14.23 -2.77 -13.07
C MET A 244 12.89 -3.46 -13.29
N VAL A 245 12.09 -2.97 -14.23
CA VAL A 245 10.78 -3.57 -14.54
C VAL A 245 10.94 -4.97 -15.13
N LEU A 246 11.92 -5.20 -16.01
CA LEU A 246 12.20 -6.53 -16.56
C LEU A 246 12.66 -7.52 -15.49
N CYS A 247 13.63 -7.13 -14.65
CA CYS A 247 14.13 -7.96 -13.56
C CYS A 247 13.00 -8.32 -12.58
N TYR A 248 12.17 -7.34 -12.20
CA TYR A 248 11.02 -7.58 -11.35
C TYR A 248 10.02 -8.55 -11.96
N ALA A 249 9.68 -8.35 -13.23
CA ALA A 249 8.70 -9.20 -13.92
C ALA A 249 9.17 -10.65 -14.02
N VAL A 250 10.45 -10.88 -14.35
CA VAL A 250 11.02 -12.24 -14.38
C VAL A 250 11.06 -12.85 -12.97
N ALA A 251 11.51 -12.10 -11.97
CA ALA A 251 11.54 -12.55 -10.58
C ALA A 251 10.16 -12.95 -10.07
N TYR A 252 9.14 -12.13 -10.32
CA TYR A 252 7.76 -12.40 -9.87
C TYR A 252 7.19 -13.66 -10.53
N LEU A 253 7.47 -13.88 -11.82
CA LEU A 253 6.93 -15.01 -12.56
C LEU A 253 7.60 -16.35 -12.19
N TYR A 254 8.89 -16.33 -11.81
CA TYR A 254 9.70 -17.55 -11.70
C TYR A 254 10.35 -17.79 -10.33
N SER A 255 10.27 -16.84 -9.38
CA SER A 255 10.66 -17.06 -7.99
C SER A 255 9.43 -17.23 -7.09
N PRO A 256 8.92 -18.46 -6.90
CA PRO A 256 7.76 -18.70 -6.03
C PRO A 256 8.05 -18.41 -4.56
N ASP A 257 9.31 -18.50 -4.12
CA ASP A 257 9.70 -18.22 -2.72
C ASP A 257 9.65 -16.72 -2.41
N ASP A 258 9.98 -15.88 -3.40
CA ASP A 258 10.00 -14.43 -3.23
C ASP A 258 8.70 -13.76 -3.69
N GLY A 259 7.77 -14.52 -4.28
CA GLY A 259 6.53 -14.00 -4.85
C GLY A 259 5.72 -13.14 -3.89
N GLN A 260 5.58 -13.55 -2.63
CA GLN A 260 4.88 -12.75 -1.61
C GLN A 260 5.61 -11.42 -1.34
N MET A 261 6.93 -11.43 -1.21
CA MET A 261 7.72 -10.22 -0.96
C MET A 261 7.68 -9.27 -2.15
N LEU A 262 7.71 -9.81 -3.37
CA LEU A 262 7.59 -9.02 -4.61
C LEU A 262 6.19 -8.42 -4.78
N ASP A 263 5.15 -9.12 -4.36
CA ASP A 263 3.76 -8.64 -4.36
C ASP A 263 3.57 -7.48 -3.36
N GLU A 264 4.03 -7.66 -2.11
CA GLU A 264 4.01 -6.61 -1.07
C GLU A 264 4.78 -5.35 -1.47
N HIS A 265 5.68 -5.47 -2.46
CA HIS A 265 6.55 -4.42 -2.92
C HIS A 265 6.30 -3.95 -4.35
N GLN A 266 5.25 -4.42 -5.01
CA GLN A 266 4.86 -4.05 -6.38
C GLN A 266 4.68 -2.53 -6.57
N ASN A 267 4.21 -1.82 -5.54
CA ASN A 267 4.05 -0.35 -5.57
C ASN A 267 5.34 0.39 -5.95
N PHE A 268 6.51 -0.17 -5.65
CA PHE A 268 7.80 0.41 -6.06
C PHE A 268 7.96 0.41 -7.58
N ILE A 269 7.57 -0.67 -8.25
CA ILE A 269 7.60 -0.78 -9.71
C ILE A 269 6.54 0.14 -10.34
N LEU A 270 5.36 0.25 -9.72
CA LEU A 270 4.35 1.20 -10.17
C LEU A 270 4.82 2.64 -10.05
N GLN A 271 5.59 3.00 -9.02
CA GLN A 271 6.21 4.32 -8.89
C GLN A 271 7.23 4.61 -10.01
N ILE A 272 7.96 3.59 -10.48
CA ILE A 272 8.86 3.70 -11.63
C ILE A 272 8.08 3.90 -12.93
N LEU A 273 6.94 3.20 -13.10
CA LEU A 273 6.15 3.26 -14.33
C LEU A 273 5.26 4.51 -14.45
N ASN A 274 4.79 5.05 -13.31
CA ASN A 274 3.82 6.15 -13.28
C ASN A 274 4.24 7.42 -14.05
N PRO A 275 5.49 7.89 -14.01
CA PRO A 275 5.94 9.03 -14.81
C PRO A 275 5.74 8.84 -16.32
N TYR A 276 5.75 7.60 -16.80
CA TYR A 276 5.59 7.26 -18.21
C TYR A 276 4.13 7.11 -18.64
N LYS A 277 3.17 7.23 -17.73
CA LYS A 277 1.75 6.98 -18.00
C LYS A 277 1.21 7.82 -19.17
N GLU A 278 1.48 9.12 -19.18
CA GLU A 278 1.02 10.01 -20.26
C GLU A 278 1.70 9.69 -21.60
N LEU A 279 2.99 9.34 -21.56
CA LEU A 279 3.78 8.98 -22.75
C LEU A 279 3.31 7.66 -23.37
N LEU A 280 2.77 6.75 -22.55
CA LEU A 280 2.19 5.48 -22.96
C LEU A 280 0.71 5.60 -23.40
N GLY A 281 0.09 6.77 -23.25
CA GLY A 281 -1.31 7.03 -23.63
C GLY A 281 -2.35 6.39 -22.69
N LEU A 282 -2.03 6.30 -21.39
CA LEU A 282 -2.83 5.63 -20.35
C LEU A 282 -3.45 6.57 -19.32
#